data_AF-A0A538LQ64-F1
#
_entry.id   AF-A0A538LQ64-F1
#
_cell.length_a   1.000
_cell.length_b   1.000
_cell.length_c   1.000
_cell.angle_alpha   90.00
_cell.angle_beta   90.00
_cell.angle_gamma   90.00
#
_symmetry.space_group_name_H-M   'P 1'
#
loop_
_entity.id
_entity.type
_entity.pdbx_description
1 polymer ?
#
loop_
_entity_poly.entity_id
_entity_poly.type
_entity_poly.pdbx_seq_one_letter_code
_entity_poly.pdbx_strand_id
1 'polypeptide(L)' 'RSADADALLSRAVDRLPLSGRGRARVARAARTIAALAGAEQVHAEHVAEALAYRPNALE' A
#
# COMPACT_ATOMS: atom_id res chain seq x y z
N ARG A 1 -10.68 -2.79 -2.16
CA ARG A 1 -10.04 -1.91 -1.16
C ARG A 1 -11.17 -1.13 -0.52
N SER A 2 -11.09 -0.86 0.77
CA SER A 2 -12.02 0.11 1.38
C SER A 2 -11.73 1.51 0.85
N ALA A 3 -12.71 2.41 0.98
CA ALA A 3 -12.53 3.83 0.65
C ALA A 3 -11.33 4.45 1.39
N ASP A 4 -11.14 4.11 2.67
CA ASP A 4 -10.00 4.59 3.46
C ASP A 4 -8.65 4.08 2.94
N ALA A 5 -8.60 2.84 2.46
CA ALA A 5 -7.40 2.27 1.87
C ALA A 5 -7.01 2.98 0.56
N ASP A 6 -8.01 3.36 -0.26
CA ASP A 6 -7.78 4.14 -1.47
C ASP A 6 -7.38 5.59 -1.16
N ALA A 7 -8.01 6.22 -0.17
CA ALA A 7 -7.64 7.55 0.30
C ALA A 7 -6.21 7.59 0.85
N LEU A 8 -5.82 6.60 1.66
CA LEU A 8 -4.47 6.51 2.21
C LEU A 8 -3.44 6.32 1.10
N LEU A 9 -3.69 5.41 0.15
CA LEU A 9 -2.75 5.20 -0.96
C LEU A 9 -2.61 6.46 -1.82
N SER A 10 -3.71 7.18 -2.09
CA SER A 10 -3.66 8.44 -2.84
C SER A 10 -2.79 9.47 -2.13
N ARG A 11 -3.06 9.73 -0.84
CA ARG A 11 -2.27 10.67 -0.02
C ARG A 11 -0.80 10.28 0.06
N ALA A 12 -0.51 8.97 0.11
CA ALA A 12 0.85 8.47 0.12
C ALA A 12 1.57 8.73 -1.21
N VAL A 13 0.89 8.64 -2.35
CA VAL A 13 1.44 9.00 -3.67
C VAL A 13 1.74 10.50 -3.77
N ASP A 14 0.90 11.34 -3.15
CA ASP A 14 1.13 12.79 -3.16
C ASP A 14 2.33 13.20 -2.28
N ARG A 15 2.60 12.47 -1.19
CA ARG A 15 3.64 12.81 -0.20
C ARG A 15 4.95 12.09 -0.38
N LEU A 16 4.93 10.90 -1.00
CA LEU A 16 6.10 10.08 -1.23
C LEU A 16 6.40 10.08 -2.74
N PRO A 17 7.67 10.09 -3.17
CA PRO A 17 8.04 10.00 -4.58
C PRO A 17 7.80 8.58 -5.12
N LEU A 18 6.55 8.15 -5.18
CA LEU A 18 6.14 6.87 -5.72
C LEU A 18 6.02 7.00 -7.23
N SER A 19 6.93 6.35 -7.96
CA SER A 19 6.68 6.09 -9.37
C SER A 19 5.39 5.25 -9.54
N GLY A 20 4.80 5.23 -10.74
CA GLY A 20 3.66 4.37 -11.03
C GLY A 20 3.92 2.89 -10.67
N ARG A 21 5.18 2.44 -10.84
CA ARG A 21 5.64 1.11 -10.39
C ARG A 21 5.67 0.98 -8.87
N GLY A 22 6.14 2.01 -8.16
CA GLY A 22 6.13 2.06 -6.69
C GLY A 22 4.71 1.95 -6.13
N ARG A 23 3.77 2.72 -6.69
CA ARG A 23 2.34 2.63 -6.34
C ARG A 23 1.77 1.22 -6.59
N ALA A 24 2.07 0.62 -7.73
CA ALA A 24 1.62 -0.73 -8.06
C ALA A 24 2.20 -1.78 -7.11
N ARG A 25 3.47 -1.64 -6.70
CA ARG A 25 4.12 -2.52 -5.72
C ARG A 25 3.43 -2.46 -4.36
N VAL A 26 3.18 -1.25 -3.83
CA VAL A 26 2.44 -1.05 -2.57
C VAL A 26 1.06 -1.69 -2.65
N ALA A 27 0.33 -1.49 -3.75
CA ALA A 27 -1.00 -2.07 -3.93
C ALA A 27 -1.00 -3.62 -4.04
N ARG A 28 0.12 -4.24 -4.46
CA ARG A 28 0.27 -5.71 -4.41
C ARG A 28 0.61 -6.18 -3.01
N ALA A 29 1.57 -5.53 -2.35
CA ALA A 29 1.95 -5.87 -0.98
C ALA A 29 0.76 -5.76 -0.01
N ALA A 30 -0.04 -4.70 -0.10
CA ALA A 30 -1.25 -4.54 0.72
C ALA A 30 -2.29 -5.64 0.47
N ARG A 31 -2.36 -6.20 -0.74
CA ARG A 31 -3.22 -7.36 -1.05
C ARG A 31 -2.70 -8.63 -0.42
N THR A 32 -1.39 -8.85 -0.45
CA THR A 32 -0.76 -9.99 0.22
C THR A 32 -0.97 -9.92 1.73
N ILE A 33 -0.76 -8.75 2.35
CA ILE A 33 -0.96 -8.54 3.78
C ILE A 33 -2.41 -8.81 4.17
N ALA A 34 -3.39 -8.28 3.42
CA ALA A 34 -4.80 -8.54 3.68
C ALA A 34 -5.13 -10.05 3.59
N ALA A 35 -4.57 -10.75 2.60
CA ALA A 35 -4.76 -12.20 2.46
C ALA A 35 -4.14 -12.98 3.63
N LEU A 36 -2.96 -12.58 4.10
CA LEU A 36 -2.30 -13.18 5.27
C LEU A 36 -3.09 -12.92 6.56
N ALA A 37 -3.73 -11.75 6.68
CA ALA A 37 -4.62 -11.39 7.79
C ALA A 37 -6.00 -12.06 7.71
N GLY A 38 -6.31 -12.81 6.65
CA GLY A 38 -7.64 -13.41 6.44
C GLY A 38 -8.74 -12.39 6.14
N ALA A 39 -8.40 -11.16 5.75
CA ALA A 39 -9.36 -10.11 5.45
C ALA A 39 -9.90 -10.24 4.01
N GLU A 40 -11.23 -10.22 3.86
CA GLU A 40 -11.89 -10.27 2.54
C GLU A 40 -11.55 -9.08 1.65
N GLN A 41 -11.21 -7.94 2.26
CA GLN A 41 -10.82 -6.74 1.55
C GLN A 41 -9.58 -6.09 2.16
N VAL A 42 -8.88 -5.32 1.32
CA VAL A 42 -7.75 -4.51 1.76
C VAL A 42 -8.27 -3.27 2.49
N HIS A 43 -7.91 -3.15 3.78
CA HIS A 43 -8.14 -1.98 4.64
C HIS A 43 -6.93 -1.05 4.68
N ALA A 44 -7.12 0.13 5.29
CA ALA A 44 -6.08 1.15 5.40
C ALA A 44 -4.84 0.64 6.17
N GLU A 45 -5.01 -0.22 7.18
CA GLU A 45 -3.92 -0.82 7.93
C GLU A 45 -2.97 -1.65 7.04
N HIS A 46 -3.52 -2.46 6.13
CA HIS A 46 -2.70 -3.25 5.19
C HIS A 46 -1.94 -2.36 4.21
N VAL A 47 -2.50 -1.20 3.84
CA VAL A 47 -1.83 -0.21 2.99
C VAL A 47 -0.72 0.50 3.77
N ALA A 48 -0.97 0.86 5.03
CA ALA A 48 0.02 1.47 5.91
C ALA A 48 1.22 0.54 6.12
N GLU A 49 0.97 -0.73 6.38
CA GLU A 49 2.01 -1.74 6.54
C GLU A 49 2.78 -1.97 5.22
N ALA A 50 2.09 -2.06 4.08
CA ALA A 50 2.73 -2.16 2.78
C ALA A 50 3.62 -0.95 2.44
N LEU A 51 3.23 0.25 2.86
CA LEU A 51 4.04 1.46 2.72
C LEU A 51 5.28 1.43 3.62
N ALA A 52 5.17 0.88 4.83
CA ALA A 52 6.29 0.71 5.75
C ALA A 52 7.33 -0.29 5.24
N TYR A 53 6.90 -1.35 4.55
CA TYR A 53 7.80 -2.31 3.89
C TYR A 53 8.43 -1.81 2.59
N ARG A 54 8.20 -0.55 2.18
CA ARG A 54 8.91 -0.06 0.99
C ARG A 54 10.40 -0.21 1.22
N PRO A 55 11.11 -0.97 0.37
CA PRO A 55 12.54 -0.78 0.30
C PRO A 55 12.73 0.69 -0.09
N ASN A 56 13.40 1.46 0.76
CA ASN A 56 13.98 2.72 0.31
C ASN A 56 14.74 2.38 -0.97
N ALA A 57 14.48 3.13 -2.04
CA ALA A 57 15.23 3.00 -3.27
C ALA A 57 16.66 3.50 -2.97
N LEU A 58 17.46 2.66 -2.32
CA LEU A 58 18.90 2.66 -2.39
C LEU A 58 19.26 1.51 -3.32
N GLU A 59 18.97 1.70 -4.61
CA GLU A 59 19.71 1.18 -5.76
C GLU A 59 19.46 2.12 -6.94
#